data_AF-A0A8S0QTZ9-F1
#
_entry.id   AF-A0A8S0QTZ9-F1
#
_cell.length_a   1.000
_cell.length_b   1.000
_cell.length_c   1.000
_cell.angle_alpha   90.00
_cell.angle_beta   90.00
_cell.angle_gamma   90.00
#
_symmetry.space_group_name_H-M   'P 1'
#
loop_
_entity.id
_entity.type
_entity.pdbx_description
1 polymer ?
#
loop_
_entity_poly.entity_id
_entity_poly.type
_entity_poly.pdbx_seq_one_letter_code
_entity_poly.pdbx_strand_id
1 'polypeptide(L)'
;MITAHIMDLGGEVNHHKFLPQFNRFHPLHFFLGPDAGTVPENYSCSSYGINTVGIIRAPRGDGKEAIVLVTPYNSLKITRAEALSMGIAYALFSLLARVTWLSKDIVWLAGDSRHGEYTAVASWLRDYHTASFGDLKHSEICAASNLSEMKTMHNSFRHAGTMAAALVIKVTNRSTEFEKDALTIYAEASNGQMPNLDLINIVNYLAVHGQGYRVKVQKIWSLLNVWWLKSLGQLIEMLGKLAGSLNPQWNFGIPVSEYVECTATLASSLYNQALGVPTGPHGAFRDYQVDAITMEISPKFSSSLNNRQYEILLHVGRLVEGVVRSVNNLLEKFHQSFFLYLLTSPSRFVSVGVYMIAFALLVAPLPLVAASLFSDATKSNPDAEKDKYASKPASTLQPAPTFTSWKWLYAAKQVLVVHLWSAIVTLLPYFVDQIPDSSPTTKLSIWIVLSIITLLFLDSFSGSSFPSTIRSRDTEWILLKSVTVAATFIGLCLMSVINFATAEIGALLLVPMCLTAVPLRLDNKVNTLRALIRGACNVIFIFVGFPVTVFFVLKGALEGFDNMRFGDFWNWAESLWAWNSATYIYMCMVHLPCWVLCIQTLLHRF
;
A
#
# COMPACT_ATOMS: atom_id res chain seq x y z
N MET A 1 -11.70 -3.55 35.64
CA MET A 1 -13.14 -3.66 35.29
C MET A 1 -13.37 -4.72 34.22
N ILE A 2 -12.76 -4.61 33.02
CA ILE A 2 -12.91 -5.59 31.92
C ILE A 2 -12.57 -7.03 32.36
N THR A 3 -11.44 -7.21 33.07
CA THR A 3 -11.01 -8.52 33.60
C THR A 3 -12.07 -9.19 34.47
N ALA A 4 -12.64 -8.46 35.44
CA ALA A 4 -13.66 -8.99 36.33
C ALA A 4 -14.88 -9.45 35.52
N HIS A 5 -15.34 -8.62 34.58
CA HIS A 5 -16.46 -8.96 33.72
C HIS A 5 -16.23 -10.18 32.80
N ILE A 6 -15.00 -10.43 32.34
CA ILE A 6 -14.68 -11.63 31.57
C ILE A 6 -14.66 -12.87 32.48
N MET A 7 -14.06 -12.77 33.65
CA MET A 7 -14.01 -13.86 34.64
C MET A 7 -15.41 -14.24 35.13
N ASP A 8 -16.29 -13.27 35.36
CA ASP A 8 -17.69 -13.50 35.76
C ASP A 8 -18.48 -14.29 34.71
N LEU A 9 -18.08 -14.22 33.44
CA LEU A 9 -18.67 -14.99 32.34
C LEU A 9 -18.05 -16.39 32.18
N GLY A 10 -17.09 -16.76 33.04
CA GLY A 10 -16.34 -18.02 32.94
C GLY A 10 -15.26 -18.01 31.85
N GLY A 11 -14.92 -16.84 31.29
CA GLY A 11 -13.87 -16.69 30.29
C GLY A 11 -12.47 -16.67 30.92
N GLU A 12 -11.49 -17.18 30.19
CA GLU A 12 -10.08 -17.07 30.57
C GLU A 12 -9.59 -15.65 30.28
N VAL A 13 -8.80 -15.04 31.17
CA VAL A 13 -8.22 -13.70 30.96
C VAL A 13 -6.70 -13.77 30.87
N ASN A 14 -6.14 -12.98 29.95
CA ASN A 14 -4.71 -12.72 29.84
C ASN A 14 -4.43 -11.22 29.71
N HIS A 15 -3.35 -10.76 30.35
CA HIS A 15 -2.85 -9.39 30.25
C HIS A 15 -1.56 -9.37 29.45
N HIS A 16 -1.59 -8.74 28.27
CA HIS A 16 -0.45 -8.67 27.38
C HIS A 16 0.16 -7.26 27.44
N LYS A 17 1.36 -7.17 27.99
CA LYS A 17 2.14 -5.92 28.05
C LYS A 17 2.98 -5.81 26.79
N PHE A 18 2.96 -4.64 26.16
CA PHE A 18 3.79 -4.38 24.98
C PHE A 18 4.46 -3.01 25.08
N LEU A 19 5.61 -2.92 24.42
CA LEU A 19 6.36 -1.69 24.27
C LEU A 19 5.95 -0.96 22.98
N PRO A 20 5.93 0.38 22.98
CA PRO A 20 5.79 1.12 21.74
C PRO A 20 6.97 0.82 20.81
N GLN A 21 6.68 0.59 19.54
CA GLN A 21 7.70 0.48 18.51
C GLN A 21 7.98 1.88 17.98
N PHE A 22 9.22 2.35 18.09
CA PHE A 22 9.62 3.64 17.53
C PHE A 22 9.99 3.47 16.06
N ASN A 23 9.46 4.36 15.23
CA ASN A 23 9.84 4.47 13.83
C ASN A 23 11.21 5.13 13.76
N ARG A 24 12.26 4.34 13.58
CA ARG A 24 13.57 4.86 13.12
C ARG A 24 13.85 4.26 11.76
N PHE A 25 14.48 5.03 10.88
CA PHE A 25 15.03 4.44 9.67
C PHE A 25 16.03 3.35 10.09
N HIS A 26 15.95 2.14 9.51
CA HIS A 26 16.91 1.08 9.75
C HIS A 26 17.15 0.31 8.45
N PRO A 27 18.36 0.29 7.87
CA PRO A 27 18.59 0.01 6.44
C PRO A 27 18.04 -1.34 5.96
N LEU A 28 17.99 -2.31 6.88
CA LEU A 28 17.56 -3.68 6.62
C LEU A 28 16.11 -3.95 7.07
N HIS A 29 15.36 -2.93 7.50
CA HIS A 29 13.99 -3.08 8.00
C HIS A 29 13.04 -3.77 6.99
N PHE A 30 13.30 -3.59 5.69
CA PHE A 30 12.59 -4.27 4.61
C PHE A 30 12.96 -5.75 4.42
N PHE A 31 14.15 -6.16 4.87
CA PHE A 31 14.68 -7.53 4.70
C PHE A 31 14.63 -8.34 6.00
N LEU A 32 14.32 -7.67 7.11
CA LEU A 32 14.22 -8.28 8.41
C LEU A 32 12.75 -8.61 8.71
N GLY A 33 12.52 -9.74 9.37
CA GLY A 33 11.19 -10.09 9.87
C GLY A 33 10.68 -9.08 10.91
N PRO A 34 9.39 -9.17 11.30
CA PRO A 34 8.74 -8.25 12.25
C PRO A 34 9.46 -8.10 13.61
N ASP A 35 10.44 -8.96 13.90
CA ASP A 35 11.18 -9.02 15.17
C ASP A 35 12.40 -8.09 15.25
N ALA A 36 12.91 -7.55 14.14
CA ALA A 36 14.23 -6.91 14.14
C ALA A 36 14.26 -5.41 14.48
N GLY A 37 13.11 -4.81 14.80
CA GLY A 37 13.00 -3.40 15.16
C GLY A 37 13.02 -3.11 16.66
N THR A 38 12.96 -4.13 17.52
CA THR A 38 12.94 -3.92 18.98
C THR A 38 14.37 -3.74 19.51
N VAL A 39 14.87 -2.51 19.44
CA VAL A 39 16.07 -2.14 20.22
C VAL A 39 15.63 -1.98 21.69
N PRO A 40 16.19 -2.74 22.63
CA PRO A 40 15.90 -2.57 24.06
C PRO A 40 16.57 -1.28 24.55
N GLU A 41 15.89 -0.14 24.42
CA GLU A 41 16.23 1.04 25.19
C GLU A 41 15.76 0.87 26.65
N ASN A 42 16.45 1.50 27.60
CA ASN A 42 16.09 1.47 29.02
C ASN A 42 14.75 2.21 29.25
N TYR A 43 13.64 1.50 29.04
CA TYR A 43 12.31 2.06 29.25
C TYR A 43 12.00 2.19 30.74
N SER A 44 11.54 3.38 31.13
CA SER A 44 10.86 3.55 32.40
C SER A 44 9.54 2.76 32.40
N CYS A 45 9.23 2.10 33.51
CA CYS A 45 8.05 1.23 33.63
C CYS A 45 6.70 2.01 33.49
N SER A 46 6.66 3.30 33.16
CA SER A 46 5.43 4.06 32.91
C SER A 46 5.00 4.10 31.43
N SER A 47 5.80 3.54 30.52
CA SER A 47 5.64 3.70 29.06
C SER A 47 5.03 2.50 28.31
N TYR A 48 4.58 1.45 29.02
CA TYR A 48 4.02 0.26 28.37
C TYR A 48 2.50 0.34 28.14
N GLY A 49 2.04 -0.24 27.03
CA GLY A 49 0.64 -0.52 26.76
C GLY A 49 0.19 -1.86 27.37
N ILE A 50 -1.09 -1.98 27.72
CA ILE A 50 -1.65 -3.24 28.27
C ILE A 50 -2.90 -3.64 27.49
N ASN A 51 -2.78 -4.68 26.69
CA ASN A 51 -3.94 -5.34 26.09
C ASN A 51 -4.60 -6.27 27.11
N THR A 52 -5.93 -6.28 27.14
CA THR A 52 -6.70 -7.27 27.90
C THR A 52 -7.32 -8.25 26.93
N VAL A 53 -7.06 -9.54 27.14
CA VAL A 53 -7.51 -10.62 26.26
C VAL A 53 -8.44 -11.53 27.04
N GLY A 54 -9.64 -11.77 26.51
CA GLY A 54 -10.58 -12.76 27.00
C GLY A 54 -10.67 -13.94 26.03
N ILE A 55 -10.71 -15.18 26.53
CA ILE A 55 -10.86 -16.38 25.71
C ILE A 55 -12.07 -17.18 26.22
N ILE A 56 -12.97 -17.53 25.31
CA ILE A 56 -14.06 -18.49 25.51
C ILE A 56 -13.73 -19.75 24.72
N ARG A 57 -13.78 -20.90 25.39
CA ARG A 57 -13.62 -22.20 24.75
C ARG A 57 -14.92 -22.65 24.09
N ALA A 58 -14.84 -23.10 22.84
CA ALA A 58 -16.00 -23.59 22.11
C ALA A 58 -16.52 -24.91 22.70
N PRO A 59 -17.83 -25.04 23.00
CA PRO A 59 -18.40 -26.26 23.54
C PRO A 59 -18.42 -27.43 22.55
N ARG A 60 -18.40 -27.16 21.24
CA ARG A 60 -18.33 -28.19 20.18
C ARG A 60 -16.97 -28.26 19.48
N GLY A 61 -16.04 -27.40 19.85
CA GLY A 61 -14.71 -27.32 19.26
C GLY A 61 -13.69 -28.16 20.02
N ASP A 62 -12.60 -28.53 19.35
CA ASP A 62 -11.44 -29.17 19.97
C ASP A 62 -10.38 -28.14 20.42
N GLY A 63 -10.71 -26.84 20.38
CA GLY A 63 -9.83 -25.73 20.73
C GLY A 63 -8.73 -25.44 19.69
N LYS A 64 -8.76 -26.05 18.50
CA LYS A 64 -7.73 -25.85 17.45
C LYS A 64 -7.97 -24.67 16.53
N GLU A 65 -9.16 -24.08 16.56
CA GLU A 65 -9.51 -22.91 15.75
C GLU A 65 -10.13 -21.82 16.63
N ALA A 66 -9.91 -20.57 16.25
CA ALA A 66 -10.42 -19.40 16.97
C ALA A 66 -10.93 -18.30 16.03
N ILE A 67 -11.89 -17.51 16.50
CA ILE A 67 -12.35 -16.26 15.89
C ILE A 67 -11.96 -15.11 16.82
N VAL A 68 -11.33 -14.08 16.28
CA VAL A 68 -10.83 -12.94 17.08
C VAL A 68 -11.76 -11.74 16.93
N LEU A 69 -12.23 -11.19 18.04
CA LEU A 69 -12.93 -9.92 18.12
C LEU A 69 -11.97 -8.89 18.71
N VAL A 70 -11.79 -7.76 18.03
CA VAL A 70 -10.88 -6.70 18.49
C VAL A 70 -11.65 -5.42 18.74
N THR A 71 -11.41 -4.80 19.89
CA THR A 71 -11.91 -3.46 20.21
C THR A 71 -10.77 -2.58 20.71
N PRO A 72 -10.30 -1.62 19.90
CA PRO A 72 -9.31 -0.66 20.34
C PRO A 72 -9.96 0.36 21.32
N TYR A 73 -9.24 0.73 22.37
CA TYR A 73 -9.65 1.78 23.31
C TYR A 73 -8.43 2.52 23.85
N ASN A 74 -8.56 3.83 24.06
CA ASN A 74 -7.51 4.61 24.72
C ASN A 74 -7.67 4.55 26.24
N SER A 75 -6.73 3.90 26.93
CA SER A 75 -6.80 3.73 28.38
C SER A 75 -6.62 5.01 29.21
N LEU A 76 -6.05 6.10 28.66
CA LEU A 76 -5.92 7.39 29.36
C LEU A 76 -7.18 8.23 29.25
N LYS A 77 -7.81 8.24 28.07
CA LYS A 77 -8.98 9.07 27.77
C LYS A 77 -9.97 8.30 26.92
N ILE A 78 -10.83 7.54 27.61
CA ILE A 78 -11.90 6.79 26.96
C ILE A 78 -12.99 7.76 26.47
N THR A 79 -13.22 7.79 25.17
CA THR A 79 -14.33 8.52 24.56
C THR A 79 -15.63 7.74 24.70
N ARG A 80 -16.79 8.42 24.59
CA ARG A 80 -18.11 7.75 24.60
C ARG A 80 -18.24 6.70 23.49
N ALA A 81 -17.62 6.94 22.33
CA ALA A 81 -17.67 6.04 21.19
C ALA A 81 -16.84 4.76 21.44
N GLU A 82 -15.65 4.90 22.02
CA GLU A 82 -14.84 3.75 22.45
C GLU A 82 -15.54 2.96 23.57
N ALA A 83 -16.14 3.66 24.55
CA ALA A 83 -16.94 3.00 25.59
C ALA A 83 -18.11 2.21 25.00
N LEU A 84 -18.79 2.74 23.98
CA LEU A 84 -19.87 2.03 23.29
C LEU A 84 -19.33 0.83 22.48
N SER A 85 -18.18 0.97 21.84
CA SER A 85 -17.48 -0.14 21.15
C SER A 85 -17.15 -1.28 22.12
N MET A 86 -16.62 -0.94 23.28
CA MET A 86 -16.33 -1.88 24.37
C MET A 86 -17.60 -2.52 24.93
N GLY A 87 -18.67 -1.75 25.10
CA GLY A 87 -19.98 -2.27 25.53
C GLY A 87 -20.59 -3.26 24.55
N ILE A 88 -20.50 -2.99 23.24
CA ILE A 88 -20.91 -3.91 22.18
C ILE A 88 -20.12 -5.21 22.25
N ALA A 89 -18.79 -5.12 22.32
CA ALA A 89 -17.96 -6.32 22.36
C ALA A 89 -18.17 -7.12 23.64
N TYR A 90 -18.38 -6.48 24.79
CA TYR A 90 -18.73 -7.18 26.02
C TYR A 90 -20.08 -7.90 25.92
N ALA A 91 -21.11 -7.25 25.37
CA ALA A 91 -22.42 -7.87 25.18
C ALA A 91 -22.36 -9.07 24.24
N LEU A 92 -21.59 -8.95 23.14
CA LEU A 92 -21.31 -10.05 22.22
C LEU A 92 -20.54 -11.18 22.90
N PHE A 93 -19.49 -10.87 23.64
CA PHE A 93 -18.70 -11.86 24.37
C PHE A 93 -19.55 -12.59 25.41
N SER A 94 -20.44 -11.88 26.12
CA SER A 94 -21.42 -12.47 27.05
C SER A 94 -22.41 -13.40 26.37
N LEU A 95 -22.92 -13.01 25.19
CA LEU A 95 -23.78 -13.86 24.37
C LEU A 95 -23.02 -15.12 23.94
N LEU A 96 -21.82 -14.95 23.41
CA LEU A 96 -20.99 -16.04 22.88
C LEU A 96 -20.52 -17.01 23.99
N ALA A 97 -20.35 -16.54 25.22
CA ALA A 97 -20.04 -17.41 26.36
C ALA A 97 -21.18 -18.38 26.73
N ARG A 98 -22.43 -18.05 26.35
CA ARG A 98 -23.64 -18.80 26.75
C ARG A 98 -24.18 -19.72 25.65
N VAL A 99 -23.71 -19.57 24.41
CA VAL A 99 -24.24 -20.34 23.28
C VAL A 99 -23.59 -21.72 23.18
N THR A 100 -24.38 -22.70 22.73
CA THR A 100 -23.95 -24.10 22.61
C THR A 100 -23.55 -24.51 21.20
N TRP A 101 -23.64 -23.61 20.23
CA TRP A 101 -23.38 -23.88 18.80
C TRP A 101 -21.97 -23.53 18.33
N LEU A 102 -21.16 -22.90 19.19
CA LEU A 102 -19.77 -22.55 18.85
C LEU A 102 -18.91 -23.81 18.66
N SER A 103 -18.20 -23.86 17.54
CA SER A 103 -17.22 -24.87 17.16
C SER A 103 -15.78 -24.32 17.14
N LYS A 104 -15.62 -22.99 17.16
CA LYS A 104 -14.33 -22.29 17.23
C LYS A 104 -14.25 -21.42 18.47
N ASP A 105 -13.10 -21.39 19.13
CA ASP A 105 -12.86 -20.56 20.32
C ASP A 105 -13.07 -19.08 19.98
N ILE A 106 -13.54 -18.28 20.94
CA ILE A 106 -13.69 -16.83 20.75
C ILE A 106 -12.62 -16.12 21.57
N VAL A 107 -11.82 -15.31 20.89
CA VAL A 107 -10.84 -14.43 21.53
C VAL A 107 -11.34 -12.99 21.45
N TRP A 108 -11.47 -12.31 22.57
CA TRP A 108 -11.74 -10.87 22.61
C TRP A 108 -10.48 -10.12 23.03
N LEU A 109 -9.91 -9.34 22.12
CA LEU A 109 -8.77 -8.47 22.34
C LEU A 109 -9.25 -7.03 22.54
N ALA A 110 -9.24 -6.58 23.80
CA ALA A 110 -9.33 -5.16 24.13
C ALA A 110 -7.95 -4.52 24.00
N GLY A 111 -7.68 -3.93 22.83
CA GLY A 111 -6.38 -3.37 22.47
C GLY A 111 -6.19 -1.95 22.98
N ASP A 112 -5.09 -1.70 23.67
CA ASP A 112 -4.78 -0.38 24.24
C ASP A 112 -4.16 0.54 23.19
N SER A 113 -4.95 1.49 22.69
CA SER A 113 -4.58 2.35 21.56
C SER A 113 -3.67 3.53 21.92
N ARG A 114 -3.17 3.61 23.17
CA ARG A 114 -2.23 4.66 23.63
C ARG A 114 -1.05 4.90 22.69
N HIS A 115 -0.51 3.83 22.11
CA HIS A 115 0.64 3.84 21.21
C HIS A 115 0.26 3.48 19.76
N GLY A 116 -1.01 3.69 19.39
CA GLY A 116 -1.56 3.33 18.09
C GLY A 116 -2.35 2.02 18.13
N GLU A 117 -3.47 1.99 17.40
CA GLU A 117 -4.36 0.82 17.33
C GLU A 117 -3.69 -0.38 16.67
N TYR A 118 -2.94 -0.15 15.59
CA TYR A 118 -2.20 -1.21 14.88
C TYR A 118 -1.14 -1.84 15.78
N THR A 119 -0.31 -1.03 16.44
CA THR A 119 0.78 -1.48 17.31
C THR A 119 0.29 -2.40 18.42
N ALA A 120 -0.86 -2.07 19.01
CA ALA A 120 -1.47 -2.88 20.06
C ALA A 120 -1.83 -4.29 19.55
N VAL A 121 -2.38 -4.40 18.34
CA VAL A 121 -2.77 -5.68 17.76
C VAL A 121 -1.55 -6.44 17.22
N ALA A 122 -0.65 -5.76 16.51
CA ALA A 122 0.56 -6.35 15.93
C ALA A 122 1.48 -6.96 16.99
N SER A 123 1.68 -6.26 18.11
CA SER A 123 2.46 -6.81 19.23
C SER A 123 1.83 -8.06 19.84
N TRP A 124 0.51 -8.06 20.04
CA TRP A 124 -0.19 -9.25 20.56
C TRP A 124 -0.12 -10.43 19.59
N LEU A 125 -0.28 -10.19 18.28
CA LEU A 125 -0.18 -11.22 17.26
C LEU A 125 1.23 -11.81 17.18
N ARG A 126 2.26 -10.98 17.30
CA ARG A 126 3.65 -11.44 17.38
C ARG A 126 3.85 -12.38 18.55
N ASP A 127 3.40 -11.99 19.74
CA ASP A 127 3.54 -12.83 20.94
C ASP A 127 2.64 -14.08 20.86
N TYR A 128 1.51 -14.02 20.13
CA TYR A 128 0.63 -15.16 19.89
C TYR A 128 1.24 -16.22 18.97
N HIS A 129 2.01 -15.79 17.96
CA HIS A 129 2.60 -16.65 16.94
C HIS A 129 4.06 -17.04 17.21
N THR A 130 4.76 -16.32 18.09
CA THR A 130 6.09 -16.72 18.54
C THR A 130 5.96 -17.90 19.50
N ALA A 131 6.58 -19.02 19.14
CA ALA A 131 6.58 -20.23 19.94
C ALA A 131 7.44 -20.04 21.20
N SER A 132 6.94 -19.32 22.19
CA SER A 132 7.57 -19.24 23.51
C SER A 132 7.14 -20.44 24.36
N PHE A 133 7.55 -21.64 23.93
CA PHE A 133 7.56 -22.81 24.83
C PHE A 133 8.68 -22.60 25.84
N GLY A 134 8.33 -21.99 26.97
CA GLY A 134 9.25 -21.79 28.09
C GLY A 134 9.85 -20.39 28.15
N ASP A 135 9.53 -19.70 29.24
CA ASP A 135 10.49 -18.86 29.97
C ASP A 135 11.27 -17.81 29.17
N LEU A 136 10.58 -16.89 28.50
CA LEU A 136 11.19 -15.58 28.24
C LEU A 136 11.15 -14.75 29.53
N LYS A 137 12.17 -14.94 30.36
CA LYS A 137 12.65 -14.02 31.41
C LYS A 137 13.08 -12.67 30.81
N HIS A 138 12.16 -11.95 30.18
CA HIS A 138 12.37 -10.58 29.71
C HIS A 138 11.44 -9.57 30.38
N SER A 139 10.67 -9.97 31.41
CA SER A 139 9.82 -9.06 32.19
C SER A 139 10.31 -8.73 33.60
N GLU A 140 11.41 -9.32 34.09
CA GLU A 140 11.91 -9.13 35.46
C GLU A 140 13.00 -8.05 35.59
N ILE A 141 12.88 -6.92 34.89
CA ILE A 141 13.69 -5.71 35.20
C ILE A 141 12.82 -4.64 35.89
N CYS A 142 11.49 -4.80 35.91
CA CYS A 142 10.53 -3.88 36.52
C CYS A 142 9.66 -4.55 37.61
N ALA A 143 10.23 -5.42 38.45
CA ALA A 143 9.57 -5.85 39.69
C ALA A 143 9.92 -4.88 40.82
N ALA A 144 9.42 -3.64 40.75
CA ALA A 144 9.48 -2.71 41.86
C ALA A 144 8.36 -3.05 42.85
N SER A 145 8.79 -3.41 44.06
CA SER A 145 8.03 -3.56 45.30
C SER A 145 6.84 -2.58 45.41
N ASN A 146 5.62 -3.12 45.31
CA ASN A 146 4.43 -2.77 46.11
C ASN A 146 3.16 -3.29 45.40
N LEU A 147 2.99 -4.61 45.37
CA LEU A 147 1.67 -5.24 45.25
C LEU A 147 1.69 -6.58 45.98
N SER A 148 1.91 -6.52 47.30
CA SER A 148 1.67 -7.66 48.18
C SER A 148 0.15 -7.88 48.28
N GLU A 149 -0.41 -8.63 47.33
CA GLU A 149 -1.62 -9.47 47.42
C GLU A 149 -2.16 -9.83 46.03
N MET A 150 -1.36 -10.53 45.22
CA MET A 150 -1.89 -11.41 44.16
C MET A 150 -0.90 -12.55 43.95
N LYS A 151 -0.85 -13.45 44.94
CA LYS A 151 -0.06 -14.67 44.86
C LYS A 151 -0.62 -15.58 43.76
N THR A 152 0.28 -15.98 42.86
CA THR A 152 0.27 -17.24 42.09
C THR A 152 -0.93 -17.49 41.16
N MET A 153 -0.99 -16.77 40.04
CA MET A 153 -1.38 -17.41 38.78
C MET A 153 -0.18 -17.33 37.85
N HIS A 154 0.24 -18.46 37.30
CA HIS A 154 1.22 -18.51 36.22
C HIS A 154 0.75 -17.55 35.10
N ASN A 155 1.46 -16.43 34.92
CA ASN A 155 1.28 -15.50 33.79
C ASN A 155 1.82 -16.13 32.49
N SER A 156 1.47 -17.38 32.21
CA SER A 156 1.74 -18.01 30.92
C SER A 156 0.81 -17.38 29.90
N PHE A 157 1.38 -16.85 28.81
CA PHE A 157 0.59 -16.37 27.68
C PHE A 157 -0.40 -17.47 27.25
N ARG A 158 -1.70 -17.17 27.33
CA ARG A 158 -2.74 -18.13 26.97
C ARG A 158 -3.00 -18.06 25.49
N HIS A 159 -2.88 -19.20 24.81
CA HIS A 159 -3.19 -19.34 23.39
C HIS A 159 -4.60 -19.92 23.20
N ALA A 160 -5.24 -19.52 22.10
CA ALA A 160 -6.37 -20.20 21.51
C ALA A 160 -5.91 -20.98 20.27
N GLY A 161 -6.84 -21.58 19.55
CA GLY A 161 -6.56 -22.23 18.28
C GLY A 161 -6.01 -21.31 17.19
N THR A 162 -5.71 -21.88 16.03
CA THR A 162 -5.38 -21.11 14.82
C THR A 162 -6.51 -20.15 14.47
N MET A 163 -6.19 -18.89 14.18
CA MET A 163 -7.21 -17.89 13.91
C MET A 163 -7.81 -18.12 12.51
N ALA A 164 -9.13 -18.29 12.46
CA ALA A 164 -9.89 -18.45 11.23
C ALA A 164 -10.18 -17.09 10.58
N ALA A 165 -10.64 -16.12 11.38
CA ALA A 165 -10.86 -14.75 10.96
C ALA A 165 -10.81 -13.79 12.16
N ALA A 166 -10.66 -12.49 11.88
CA ALA A 166 -10.73 -11.44 12.88
C ALA A 166 -11.67 -10.30 12.49
N LEU A 167 -12.40 -9.78 13.47
CA LEU A 167 -13.35 -8.67 13.31
C LEU A 167 -12.98 -7.55 14.27
N VAL A 168 -12.59 -6.40 13.73
CA VAL A 168 -12.38 -5.20 14.54
C VAL A 168 -13.68 -4.41 14.58
N ILE A 169 -14.18 -4.12 15.79
CA ILE A 169 -15.44 -3.42 16.02
C ILE A 169 -15.12 -2.03 16.56
N LYS A 170 -15.54 -1.00 15.83
CA LYS A 170 -15.36 0.41 16.23
C LYS A 170 -16.66 1.17 16.06
N VAL A 171 -16.90 2.10 16.96
CA VAL A 171 -18.00 3.06 16.87
C VAL A 171 -17.41 4.45 16.80
N THR A 172 -17.97 5.30 15.95
CA THR A 172 -17.52 6.67 15.73
C THR A 172 -18.67 7.66 15.83
N ASN A 173 -18.40 8.88 16.30
CA ASN A 173 -19.41 9.93 16.48
C ASN A 173 -19.55 10.85 15.25
N ARG A 174 -19.16 10.40 14.05
CA ARG A 174 -19.00 11.25 12.85
C ARG A 174 -20.27 11.52 12.04
N SER A 175 -21.43 11.01 12.43
CA SER A 175 -22.65 11.17 11.63
C SER A 175 -23.24 12.58 11.78
N THR A 176 -23.59 13.19 10.64
CA THR A 176 -24.45 14.38 10.63
C THR A 176 -25.88 13.96 10.97
N GLU A 177 -26.64 14.85 11.61
CA GLU A 177 -27.98 14.56 12.17
C GLU A 177 -29.02 14.01 11.16
N PHE A 178 -28.72 14.04 9.86
CA PHE A 178 -29.62 13.65 8.78
C PHE A 178 -29.29 12.31 8.11
N GLU A 179 -28.13 11.70 8.38
CA GLU A 179 -27.75 10.44 7.71
C GLU A 179 -28.32 9.19 8.42
N LYS A 180 -28.66 8.15 7.64
CA LYS A 180 -28.98 6.81 8.18
C LYS A 180 -27.75 6.22 8.86
N ASP A 181 -27.96 5.26 9.77
CA ASP A 181 -26.87 4.52 10.39
C ASP A 181 -26.01 3.87 9.29
N ALA A 182 -24.70 4.16 9.30
CA ALA A 182 -23.79 3.72 8.26
C ALA A 182 -22.65 2.86 8.83
N LEU A 183 -22.28 1.83 8.07
CA LEU A 183 -21.17 0.93 8.35
C LEU A 183 -20.06 1.22 7.36
N THR A 184 -18.91 1.68 7.82
CA THR A 184 -17.71 1.81 7.00
C THR A 184 -16.85 0.55 7.15
N ILE A 185 -16.50 -0.06 6.02
CA ILE A 185 -15.59 -1.21 5.98
C ILE A 185 -14.20 -0.74 5.58
N TYR A 186 -13.20 -1.09 6.39
CA TYR A 186 -11.78 -0.96 6.06
C TYR A 186 -11.17 -2.35 5.94
N ALA A 187 -10.45 -2.56 4.84
CA ALA A 187 -9.92 -3.88 4.48
C ALA A 187 -8.48 -3.82 3.96
N GLU A 188 -7.96 -2.65 3.62
CA GLU A 188 -6.62 -2.51 3.07
C GLU A 188 -5.56 -2.73 4.13
N ALA A 189 -4.74 -3.78 3.93
CA ALA A 189 -3.64 -4.15 4.81
C ALA A 189 -2.28 -3.70 4.25
N SER A 190 -1.20 -4.18 4.88
CA SER A 190 0.18 -3.89 4.50
C SER A 190 0.44 -4.25 3.02
N ASN A 191 1.15 -3.37 2.30
CA ASN A 191 1.57 -3.57 0.91
C ASN A 191 0.46 -3.97 -0.09
N GLY A 192 -0.75 -3.45 0.10
CA GLY A 192 -1.86 -3.66 -0.85
C GLY A 192 -2.50 -5.03 -0.75
N GLN A 193 -2.21 -5.79 0.30
CA GLN A 193 -2.89 -7.03 0.57
C GLN A 193 -4.33 -6.79 1.04
N MET A 194 -5.23 -7.69 0.64
CA MET A 194 -6.63 -7.68 1.05
C MET A 194 -6.98 -8.96 1.81
N PRO A 195 -7.94 -8.90 2.74
CA PRO A 195 -8.58 -10.10 3.27
C PRO A 195 -9.36 -10.79 2.16
N ASN A 196 -9.70 -12.06 2.37
CA ASN A 196 -10.56 -12.76 1.46
C ASN A 196 -11.88 -12.00 1.22
N LEU A 197 -12.22 -11.80 -0.05
CA LEU A 197 -13.41 -11.06 -0.48
C LEU A 197 -14.71 -11.61 0.12
N ASP A 198 -14.80 -12.93 0.39
CA ASP A 198 -15.99 -13.54 0.98
C ASP A 198 -16.31 -12.96 2.36
N LEU A 199 -15.29 -12.63 3.15
CA LEU A 199 -15.50 -12.01 4.46
C LEU A 199 -16.15 -10.62 4.31
N ILE A 200 -15.69 -9.82 3.35
CA ILE A 200 -16.30 -8.52 3.03
C ILE A 200 -17.72 -8.69 2.52
N ASN A 201 -17.96 -9.67 1.63
CA ASN A 201 -19.28 -9.94 1.07
C ASN A 201 -20.27 -10.37 2.15
N ILE A 202 -19.87 -11.23 3.09
CA ILE A 202 -20.71 -11.65 4.22
C ILE A 202 -21.10 -10.44 5.07
N VAL A 203 -20.13 -9.59 5.43
CA VAL A 203 -20.41 -8.37 6.21
C VAL A 203 -21.32 -7.43 5.46
N ASN A 204 -21.02 -7.14 4.19
CA ASN A 204 -21.83 -6.25 3.37
C ASN A 204 -23.27 -6.78 3.21
N TYR A 205 -23.43 -8.08 2.92
CA TYR A 205 -24.73 -8.71 2.76
C TYR A 205 -25.56 -8.64 4.05
N LEU A 206 -24.98 -9.03 5.20
CA LEU A 206 -25.67 -9.00 6.49
C LEU A 206 -25.96 -7.56 6.96
N ALA A 207 -25.08 -6.62 6.65
CA ALA A 207 -25.28 -5.22 7.00
C ALA A 207 -26.44 -4.61 6.20
N VAL A 208 -26.47 -4.80 4.87
CA VAL A 208 -27.50 -4.24 3.99
C VAL A 208 -28.84 -4.96 4.15
N HIS A 209 -28.86 -6.29 4.02
CA HIS A 209 -30.09 -7.08 3.99
C HIS A 209 -30.57 -7.52 5.36
N GLY A 210 -29.66 -7.69 6.33
CA GLY A 210 -30.00 -8.13 7.68
C GLY A 210 -30.39 -6.97 8.60
N GLN A 211 -29.58 -5.91 8.65
CA GLN A 211 -29.76 -4.81 9.61
C GLN A 211 -30.10 -3.45 8.97
N GLY A 212 -30.16 -3.35 7.64
CA GLY A 212 -30.52 -2.12 6.93
C GLY A 212 -29.47 -1.00 6.98
N TYR A 213 -28.21 -1.32 7.26
CA TYR A 213 -27.11 -0.35 7.25
C TYR A 213 -26.81 0.14 5.83
N ARG A 214 -26.46 1.43 5.72
CA ARG A 214 -25.78 1.94 4.52
C ARG A 214 -24.30 1.61 4.62
N VAL A 215 -23.84 0.65 3.83
CA VAL A 215 -22.41 0.31 3.79
C VAL A 215 -21.65 1.35 2.97
N LYS A 216 -20.54 1.84 3.52
CA LYS A 216 -19.63 2.80 2.90
C LYS A 216 -18.24 2.18 2.80
N VAL A 217 -17.55 2.49 1.70
CA VAL A 217 -16.12 2.23 1.50
C VAL A 217 -15.45 3.59 1.31
N GLN A 218 -14.15 3.68 1.56
CA GLN A 218 -13.40 4.92 1.40
C GLN A 218 -13.44 5.40 -0.06
N LYS A 219 -13.49 6.73 -0.23
CA LYS A 219 -13.57 7.40 -1.53
C LYS A 219 -12.69 8.63 -1.53
N ILE A 220 -12.13 8.94 -2.70
CA ILE A 220 -11.51 10.25 -2.93
C ILE A 220 -12.60 11.24 -3.29
N TRP A 221 -13.05 12.02 -2.31
CA TRP A 221 -14.17 12.96 -2.46
C TRP A 221 -13.89 14.06 -3.49
N SER A 222 -12.64 14.44 -3.69
CA SER A 222 -12.26 15.45 -4.69
C SER A 222 -12.60 15.02 -6.12
N LEU A 223 -12.61 13.72 -6.42
CA LEU A 223 -12.93 13.20 -7.75
C LEU A 223 -14.42 13.31 -8.09
N LEU A 224 -15.32 13.35 -7.11
CA LEU A 224 -16.77 13.37 -7.35
C LEU A 224 -17.25 14.63 -8.09
N ASN A 225 -16.52 15.73 -7.94
CA ASN A 225 -16.87 17.02 -8.52
C ASN A 225 -16.11 17.35 -9.81
N VAL A 226 -15.25 16.45 -10.28
CA VAL A 226 -14.39 16.69 -11.43
C VAL A 226 -15.19 16.69 -12.74
N TRP A 227 -15.12 17.82 -13.47
CA TRP A 227 -15.87 18.03 -14.71
C TRP A 227 -15.53 17.01 -15.81
N TRP A 228 -14.24 16.76 -16.07
CA TRP A 228 -13.81 15.84 -17.14
C TRP A 228 -14.26 14.40 -16.88
N LEU A 229 -14.31 13.99 -15.61
CA LEU A 229 -14.75 12.66 -15.23
C LEU A 229 -16.27 12.50 -15.46
N LYS A 230 -17.05 13.56 -15.18
CA LYS A 230 -18.47 13.61 -15.53
C LYS A 230 -18.68 13.55 -17.04
N SER A 231 -17.91 14.31 -17.82
CA SER A 231 -17.97 14.28 -19.29
C SER A 231 -17.63 12.90 -19.85
N LEU A 232 -16.62 12.23 -19.28
CA LEU A 232 -16.26 10.86 -19.67
C LEU A 232 -17.39 9.87 -19.32
N GLY A 233 -18.00 10.01 -18.14
CA GLY A 233 -19.18 9.23 -17.77
C GLY A 233 -20.36 9.45 -18.71
N GLN A 234 -20.61 10.68 -19.16
CA GLN A 234 -21.64 10.99 -20.17
C GLN A 234 -21.35 10.30 -21.50
N LEU A 235 -20.09 10.29 -21.94
CA LEU A 235 -19.68 9.59 -23.16
C LEU A 235 -19.92 8.08 -23.05
N ILE A 236 -19.52 7.46 -21.93
CA ILE A 236 -19.70 6.03 -21.67
C ILE A 236 -21.20 5.69 -21.61
N GLU A 237 -22.01 6.51 -20.95
CA GLU A 237 -23.46 6.31 -20.90
C GLU A 237 -24.10 6.42 -22.30
N MET A 238 -23.65 7.39 -23.12
CA MET A 238 -24.09 7.54 -24.51
C MET A 238 -23.73 6.31 -25.35
N LEU A 239 -22.49 5.83 -25.24
CA LEU A 239 -22.03 4.62 -25.94
C LEU A 239 -22.79 3.38 -25.47
N GLY A 240 -23.09 3.27 -24.18
CA GLY A 240 -23.90 2.19 -23.63
C GLY A 240 -25.33 2.19 -24.17
N LYS A 241 -25.96 3.36 -24.28
CA LYS A 241 -27.29 3.50 -24.92
C LYS A 241 -27.26 3.15 -26.41
N LEU A 242 -26.21 3.59 -27.12
CA LEU A 242 -26.02 3.24 -28.53
C LEU A 242 -25.83 1.72 -28.71
N ALA A 243 -25.01 1.10 -27.88
CA ALA A 243 -24.81 -0.36 -27.89
C ALA A 243 -26.12 -1.12 -27.60
N GLY A 244 -26.90 -0.67 -26.61
CA GLY A 244 -28.22 -1.23 -26.32
C GLY A 244 -29.22 -1.06 -27.47
N SER A 245 -29.10 0.00 -28.28
CA SER A 245 -29.92 0.18 -29.48
C SER A 245 -29.56 -0.80 -30.61
N LEU A 246 -28.30 -1.26 -30.66
CA LEU A 246 -27.83 -2.24 -31.65
C LEU A 246 -28.20 -3.67 -31.25
N ASN A 247 -28.06 -4.00 -29.96
CA ASN A 247 -28.47 -5.28 -29.41
C ASN A 247 -29.05 -5.08 -28.00
N PRO A 248 -30.35 -5.36 -27.78
CA PRO A 248 -30.99 -5.24 -26.48
C PRO A 248 -30.37 -6.09 -25.37
N GLN A 249 -29.58 -7.12 -25.71
CA GLN A 249 -28.87 -7.95 -24.72
C GLN A 249 -27.58 -7.30 -24.18
N TRP A 250 -27.11 -6.21 -24.79
CA TRP A 250 -25.87 -5.52 -24.41
C TRP A 250 -26.11 -4.50 -23.30
N ASN A 251 -25.96 -4.94 -22.04
CA ASN A 251 -26.11 -4.09 -20.85
C ASN A 251 -24.80 -3.37 -20.48
N PHE A 252 -24.30 -2.50 -21.36
CA PHE A 252 -23.09 -1.69 -21.11
C PHE A 252 -23.38 -0.32 -20.49
N GLY A 253 -24.65 0.07 -20.34
CA GLY A 253 -25.04 1.38 -19.84
C GLY A 253 -24.76 1.53 -18.34
N ILE A 254 -23.71 2.27 -18.00
CA ILE A 254 -23.42 2.70 -16.62
C ILE A 254 -23.88 4.16 -16.47
N PRO A 255 -24.77 4.49 -15.52
CA PRO A 255 -25.16 5.86 -15.24
C PRO A 255 -23.96 6.73 -14.87
N VAL A 256 -23.95 8.02 -15.29
CA VAL A 256 -22.83 8.93 -14.98
C VAL A 256 -22.52 9.00 -13.47
N SER A 257 -23.54 9.07 -12.62
CA SER A 257 -23.34 9.16 -11.16
C SER A 257 -22.64 7.92 -10.60
N GLU A 258 -23.02 6.75 -11.12
CA GLU A 258 -22.45 5.46 -10.72
C GLU A 258 -21.02 5.32 -11.23
N TYR A 259 -20.75 5.72 -12.48
CA TYR A 259 -19.40 5.75 -13.03
C TYR A 259 -18.46 6.61 -12.19
N VAL A 260 -18.86 7.85 -11.89
CA VAL A 260 -18.05 8.79 -11.08
C VAL A 260 -17.82 8.26 -9.67
N GLU A 261 -18.86 7.71 -9.03
CA GLU A 261 -18.76 7.13 -7.68
C GLU A 261 -17.85 5.89 -7.65
N CYS A 262 -17.98 5.01 -8.65
CA CYS A 262 -17.13 3.84 -8.79
C CYS A 262 -15.67 4.20 -9.09
N THR A 263 -15.41 5.19 -9.94
CA THR A 263 -14.04 5.67 -10.20
C THR A 263 -13.43 6.30 -8.96
N ALA A 264 -14.17 7.09 -8.19
CA ALA A 264 -13.68 7.69 -6.94
C ALA A 264 -13.35 6.63 -5.87
N THR A 265 -14.14 5.55 -5.82
CA THR A 265 -13.89 4.41 -4.92
C THR A 265 -12.69 3.59 -5.41
N LEU A 266 -12.60 3.30 -6.71
CA LEU A 266 -11.49 2.59 -7.33
C LEU A 266 -10.16 3.31 -7.12
N ALA A 267 -10.14 4.63 -7.33
CA ALA A 267 -8.96 5.45 -7.11
C ALA A 267 -8.54 5.46 -5.62
N SER A 268 -9.50 5.47 -4.69
CA SER A 268 -9.21 5.32 -3.26
C SER A 268 -8.61 3.94 -2.94
N SER A 269 -9.20 2.87 -3.50
CA SER A 269 -8.71 1.50 -3.32
C SER A 269 -7.29 1.35 -3.86
N LEU A 270 -7.01 1.84 -5.06
CA LEU A 270 -5.67 1.85 -5.66
C LEU A 270 -4.69 2.67 -4.81
N TYR A 271 -5.09 3.86 -4.35
CA TYR A 271 -4.24 4.72 -3.55
C TYR A 271 -3.85 4.09 -2.21
N ASN A 272 -4.83 3.58 -1.45
CA ASN A 272 -4.58 2.94 -0.16
C ASN A 272 -3.70 1.68 -0.31
N GLN A 273 -3.97 0.87 -1.34
CA GLN A 273 -3.15 -0.31 -1.64
C GLN A 273 -1.72 0.06 -2.06
N ALA A 274 -1.56 1.10 -2.88
CA ALA A 274 -0.26 1.58 -3.30
C ALA A 274 0.53 2.14 -2.10
N LEU A 275 -0.09 2.96 -1.25
CA LEU A 275 0.56 3.42 -0.01
C LEU A 275 1.07 2.25 0.83
N GLY A 276 0.36 1.12 0.83
CA GLY A 276 0.77 -0.08 1.55
C GLY A 276 0.73 0.09 3.07
N VAL A 277 0.05 1.14 3.55
CA VAL A 277 -0.19 1.41 4.97
C VAL A 277 -1.58 0.88 5.32
N PRO A 278 -1.71 0.02 6.35
CA PRO A 278 -2.99 -0.48 6.80
C PRO A 278 -4.00 0.63 7.15
N THR A 279 -5.24 0.49 6.70
CA THR A 279 -6.31 1.46 7.02
C THR A 279 -6.87 1.27 8.43
N GLY A 280 -6.50 0.20 9.13
CA GLY A 280 -6.86 -0.04 10.51
C GLY A 280 -6.07 -1.17 11.17
N PRO A 281 -6.39 -1.52 12.43
CA PRO A 281 -5.68 -2.56 13.17
C PRO A 281 -5.85 -3.97 12.60
N HIS A 282 -6.84 -4.18 11.72
CA HIS A 282 -7.00 -5.43 10.99
C HIS A 282 -5.79 -5.78 10.13
N GLY A 283 -5.02 -4.79 9.64
CA GLY A 283 -3.87 -5.06 8.78
C GLY A 283 -2.79 -5.92 9.43
N ALA A 284 -2.66 -5.89 10.75
CA ALA A 284 -1.67 -6.69 11.48
C ALA A 284 -1.94 -8.20 11.36
N PHE A 285 -3.21 -8.60 11.21
CA PHE A 285 -3.61 -10.00 11.02
C PHE A 285 -3.13 -10.54 9.67
N ARG A 286 -2.97 -9.65 8.68
CA ARG A 286 -2.64 -10.07 7.33
C ARG A 286 -1.21 -10.60 7.23
N ASP A 287 -0.29 -10.08 8.04
CA ASP A 287 1.09 -10.58 8.14
C ASP A 287 1.14 -12.06 8.60
N TYR A 288 0.10 -12.53 9.30
CA TYR A 288 -0.08 -13.91 9.75
C TYR A 288 -1.09 -14.72 8.92
N GLN A 289 -1.46 -14.21 7.73
CA GLN A 289 -2.43 -14.83 6.82
C GLN A 289 -3.81 -15.09 7.47
N VAL A 290 -4.21 -14.22 8.39
CA VAL A 290 -5.54 -14.26 9.02
C VAL A 290 -6.42 -13.22 8.34
N ASP A 291 -7.58 -13.65 7.83
CA ASP A 291 -8.53 -12.75 7.18
C ASP A 291 -9.20 -11.85 8.23
N ALA A 292 -9.02 -10.54 8.08
CA ALA A 292 -9.49 -9.56 9.05
C ALA A 292 -10.06 -8.31 8.38
N ILE A 293 -11.07 -7.72 9.01
CA ILE A 293 -11.69 -6.47 8.56
C ILE A 293 -11.97 -5.56 9.74
N THR A 294 -11.95 -4.25 9.51
CA THR A 294 -12.44 -3.26 10.48
C THR A 294 -13.80 -2.73 10.08
N MET A 295 -14.76 -2.92 10.99
CA MET A 295 -16.11 -2.42 10.90
C MET A 295 -16.22 -1.17 11.78
N GLU A 296 -16.31 0.01 11.15
CA GLU A 296 -16.57 1.26 11.84
C GLU A 296 -18.05 1.64 11.68
N ILE A 297 -18.79 1.57 12.78
CA ILE A 297 -20.19 1.94 12.84
C ILE A 297 -20.31 3.43 13.16
N SER A 298 -21.01 4.15 12.29
CA SER A 298 -21.38 5.56 12.47
C SER A 298 -22.88 5.65 12.72
N PRO A 299 -23.34 5.47 13.97
CA PRO A 299 -24.75 5.60 14.29
C PRO A 299 -25.16 7.07 14.24
N LYS A 300 -26.40 7.37 13.83
CA LYS A 300 -26.93 8.72 13.93
C LYS A 300 -27.28 9.02 15.39
N PHE A 301 -26.48 9.84 16.06
CA PHE A 301 -26.81 10.30 17.41
C PHE A 301 -27.72 11.51 17.30
N SER A 302 -29.02 11.33 17.53
CA SER A 302 -29.91 12.46 17.85
C SER A 302 -29.76 12.76 19.35
N SER A 303 -29.77 14.03 19.72
CA SER A 303 -29.60 14.54 21.10
C SER A 303 -30.68 14.08 22.10
N SER A 304 -31.57 13.17 21.73
CA SER A 304 -32.67 12.65 22.54
C SER A 304 -32.73 11.11 22.53
N LEU A 305 -32.80 10.53 23.74
CA LEU A 305 -33.08 9.14 24.15
C LEU A 305 -31.93 8.11 24.22
N ASN A 306 -31.71 7.61 25.44
CA ASN A 306 -30.98 6.38 25.78
C ASN A 306 -31.45 5.14 24.99
N ASN A 307 -32.71 5.12 24.54
CA ASN A 307 -33.29 4.00 23.77
C ASN A 307 -32.50 3.67 22.50
N ARG A 308 -31.90 4.67 21.84
CA ARG A 308 -31.16 4.44 20.61
C ARG A 308 -29.84 3.70 20.81
N GLN A 309 -29.22 3.83 21.98
CA GLN A 309 -28.00 3.07 22.31
C GLN A 309 -28.27 1.56 22.35
N TYR A 310 -29.43 1.16 22.86
CA TYR A 310 -29.86 -0.25 22.89
C TYR A 310 -30.17 -0.78 21.48
N GLU A 311 -30.79 0.02 20.62
CA GLU A 311 -31.03 -0.36 19.22
C GLU A 311 -29.72 -0.56 18.46
N ILE A 312 -28.75 0.34 18.63
CA ILE A 312 -27.41 0.21 18.03
C ILE A 312 -26.73 -1.07 18.54
N LEU A 313 -26.77 -1.32 19.85
CA LEU A 313 -26.23 -2.53 20.46
C LEU A 313 -26.84 -3.79 19.83
N LEU A 314 -28.15 -3.81 19.64
CA LEU A 314 -28.86 -4.95 19.04
C LEU A 314 -28.53 -5.13 17.55
N HIS A 315 -28.53 -4.06 16.76
CA HIS A 315 -28.23 -4.14 15.33
C HIS A 315 -26.78 -4.55 15.06
N VAL A 316 -25.82 -3.95 15.76
CA VAL A 316 -24.41 -4.33 15.65
C VAL A 316 -24.19 -5.73 16.20
N GLY A 317 -24.83 -6.07 17.33
CA GLY A 317 -24.78 -7.40 17.93
C GLY A 317 -25.24 -8.49 16.95
N ARG A 318 -26.41 -8.30 16.32
CA ARG A 318 -26.95 -9.23 15.31
C ARG A 318 -26.08 -9.33 14.06
N LEU A 319 -25.51 -8.21 13.61
CA LEU A 319 -24.58 -8.19 12.49
C LEU A 319 -23.34 -9.05 12.81
N VAL A 320 -22.65 -8.75 13.91
CA VAL A 320 -21.42 -9.47 14.29
C VAL A 320 -21.72 -10.93 14.62
N GLU A 321 -22.81 -11.23 15.31
CA GLU A 321 -23.26 -12.61 15.56
C GLU A 321 -23.50 -13.37 14.26
N GLY A 322 -24.13 -12.75 13.25
CA GLY A 322 -24.33 -13.35 11.94
C GLY A 322 -23.02 -13.66 11.21
N VAL A 323 -22.04 -12.76 11.31
CA VAL A 323 -20.69 -12.97 10.74
C VAL A 323 -19.96 -14.09 11.48
N VAL A 324 -19.98 -14.08 12.81
CA VAL A 324 -19.38 -15.13 13.66
C VAL A 324 -20.01 -16.48 13.34
N ARG A 325 -21.34 -16.57 13.20
CA ARG A 325 -22.01 -17.81 12.77
C ARG A 325 -21.55 -18.29 11.40
N SER A 326 -21.40 -17.35 10.46
CA SER A 326 -20.95 -17.67 9.11
C SER A 326 -19.54 -18.27 9.13
N VAL A 327 -18.60 -17.64 9.85
CA VAL A 327 -17.22 -18.13 10.00
C VAL A 327 -17.13 -19.41 10.84
N ASN A 328 -17.92 -19.52 11.91
CA ASN A 328 -17.96 -20.68 12.79
C ASN A 328 -18.33 -21.96 12.04
N ASN A 329 -19.27 -21.85 11.09
CA ASN A 329 -19.75 -22.97 10.29
C ASN A 329 -18.83 -23.33 9.12
N LEU A 330 -17.77 -22.56 8.86
CA LEU A 330 -16.77 -22.93 7.86
C LEU A 330 -15.94 -24.12 8.35
N LEU A 331 -15.85 -25.16 7.54
CA LEU A 331 -14.99 -26.33 7.80
C LEU A 331 -13.53 -26.08 7.40
N GLU A 332 -13.32 -25.20 6.43
CA GLU A 332 -12.01 -24.81 5.91
C GLU A 332 -11.89 -23.29 5.90
N LYS A 333 -10.67 -22.75 5.79
CA LYS A 333 -10.48 -21.30 5.62
C LYS A 333 -11.08 -20.85 4.27
N PHE A 334 -11.22 -19.54 4.08
CA PHE A 334 -11.68 -19.02 2.79
C PHE A 334 -10.65 -19.33 1.69
N HIS A 335 -10.96 -20.27 0.80
CA HIS A 335 -9.99 -20.77 -0.22
C HIS A 335 -10.40 -20.52 -1.68
N GLN A 336 -11.66 -20.22 -1.98
CA GLN A 336 -12.15 -20.06 -3.37
C GLN A 336 -12.12 -18.62 -3.89
N SER A 337 -12.12 -17.63 -2.99
CA SER A 337 -12.22 -16.21 -3.36
C SER A 337 -10.88 -15.48 -3.45
N PHE A 338 -10.89 -14.33 -4.13
CA PHE A 338 -9.70 -13.57 -4.50
C PHE A 338 -9.07 -12.80 -3.31
N PHE A 339 -7.73 -12.75 -3.27
CA PHE A 339 -6.95 -11.91 -2.35
C PHE A 339 -6.38 -10.65 -3.04
N LEU A 340 -6.49 -10.57 -4.36
CA LEU A 340 -6.04 -9.46 -5.18
C LEU A 340 -7.25 -8.91 -5.95
N TYR A 341 -7.81 -7.82 -5.43
CA TYR A 341 -8.96 -7.15 -6.01
C TYR A 341 -8.97 -5.66 -5.65
N LEU A 342 -9.69 -4.89 -6.47
CA LEU A 342 -9.91 -3.47 -6.25
C LEU A 342 -11.40 -3.24 -5.99
N LEU A 343 -11.73 -2.51 -4.93
CA LEU A 343 -13.11 -2.17 -4.62
C LEU A 343 -13.58 -1.01 -5.50
N THR A 344 -14.73 -1.19 -6.16
CA THR A 344 -15.40 -0.12 -6.94
C THR A 344 -16.67 0.35 -6.26
N SER A 345 -17.25 -0.48 -5.38
CA SER A 345 -18.36 -0.13 -4.50
C SER A 345 -18.40 -1.14 -3.34
N PRO A 346 -19.22 -0.94 -2.30
CA PRO A 346 -19.37 -1.93 -1.21
C PRO A 346 -19.74 -3.34 -1.67
N SER A 347 -20.36 -3.49 -2.84
CA SER A 347 -20.85 -4.76 -3.38
C SER A 347 -20.24 -5.15 -4.72
N ARG A 348 -19.25 -4.39 -5.24
CA ARG A 348 -18.62 -4.66 -6.54
C ARG A 348 -17.11 -4.48 -6.45
N PHE A 349 -16.41 -5.36 -7.13
CA PHE A 349 -14.96 -5.42 -7.17
C PHE A 349 -14.49 -5.71 -8.60
N VAL A 350 -13.22 -5.39 -8.84
CA VAL A 350 -12.49 -5.80 -10.05
C VAL A 350 -11.44 -6.81 -9.63
N SER A 351 -11.50 -8.02 -10.18
CA SER A 351 -10.52 -9.08 -9.89
C SER A 351 -9.21 -8.85 -10.63
N VAL A 352 -8.14 -9.48 -10.12
CA VAL A 352 -6.82 -9.49 -10.75
C VAL A 352 -6.83 -9.88 -12.22
N GLY A 353 -7.65 -10.84 -12.63
CA GLY A 353 -7.73 -11.27 -14.03
C GLY A 353 -8.18 -10.17 -15.00
N VAL A 354 -8.96 -9.20 -14.53
CA VAL A 354 -9.48 -8.11 -15.36
C VAL A 354 -8.50 -6.95 -15.39
N TYR A 355 -8.04 -6.47 -14.23
CA TYR A 355 -7.19 -5.27 -14.19
C TYR A 355 -5.77 -5.55 -14.72
N MET A 356 -5.27 -6.78 -14.66
CA MET A 356 -3.93 -7.13 -15.18
C MET A 356 -3.82 -6.92 -16.69
N ILE A 357 -4.93 -7.07 -17.41
CA ILE A 357 -4.99 -6.82 -18.86
C ILE A 357 -4.75 -5.33 -19.14
N ALA A 358 -5.36 -4.45 -18.35
CA ALA A 358 -5.18 -3.00 -18.51
C ALA A 358 -3.72 -2.59 -18.27
N PHE A 359 -3.10 -3.10 -17.20
CA PHE A 359 -1.68 -2.90 -16.92
C PHE A 359 -0.78 -3.41 -18.06
N ALA A 360 -1.02 -4.64 -18.53
CA ALA A 360 -0.24 -5.23 -19.61
C ALA A 360 -0.33 -4.41 -20.89
N LEU A 361 -1.51 -3.92 -21.26
CA LEU A 361 -1.72 -3.05 -22.42
C LEU A 361 -1.02 -1.69 -22.26
N LEU A 362 -1.05 -1.13 -21.05
CA LEU A 362 -0.37 0.13 -20.73
C LEU A 362 1.15 0.02 -20.86
N VAL A 363 1.72 -1.11 -20.44
CA VAL A 363 3.18 -1.33 -20.38
C VAL A 363 3.74 -1.96 -21.67
N ALA A 364 2.92 -2.64 -22.47
CA ALA A 364 3.32 -3.30 -23.73
C ALA A 364 4.10 -2.44 -24.75
N PRO A 365 3.85 -1.12 -24.90
CA PRO A 365 4.61 -0.29 -25.82
C PRO A 365 6.10 -0.17 -25.45
N LEU A 366 6.45 -0.29 -24.16
CA LEU A 366 7.83 -0.10 -23.69
C LEU A 366 8.82 -1.09 -24.33
N PRO A 367 8.65 -2.43 -24.24
CA PRO A 367 9.60 -3.37 -24.84
C PRO A 367 9.63 -3.28 -26.37
N LEU A 368 8.50 -2.97 -27.01
CA LEU A 368 8.43 -2.77 -28.46
C LEU A 368 9.26 -1.56 -28.91
N VAL A 369 9.13 -0.42 -28.20
CA VAL A 369 9.89 0.79 -28.48
C VAL A 369 11.38 0.60 -28.13
N ALA A 370 11.69 -0.12 -27.05
CA ALA A 370 13.07 -0.44 -26.71
C ALA A 370 13.75 -1.27 -27.82
N ALA A 371 13.04 -2.27 -28.35
CA ALA A 371 13.52 -3.11 -29.46
C ALA A 371 13.65 -2.33 -30.78
N SER A 372 12.67 -1.45 -31.09
CA SER A 372 12.73 -0.64 -32.31
C SER A 372 13.91 0.34 -32.27
N LEU A 373 14.11 1.05 -31.16
CA LEU A 373 15.22 1.99 -30.99
C LEU A 373 16.57 1.27 -31.08
N PHE A 374 16.69 0.07 -30.50
CA PHE A 374 17.91 -0.74 -30.63
C PHE A 374 18.18 -1.19 -32.06
N SER A 375 17.14 -1.62 -32.79
CA SER A 375 17.26 -2.02 -34.21
C SER A 375 17.68 -0.84 -35.08
N ASP A 376 17.06 0.32 -34.91
CA ASP A 376 17.36 1.53 -35.67
C ASP A 376 18.79 2.03 -35.39
N ALA A 377 19.21 1.99 -34.12
CA ALA A 377 20.58 2.31 -33.74
C ALA A 377 21.60 1.37 -34.41
N THR A 378 21.26 0.09 -34.57
CA THR A 378 22.12 -0.90 -35.22
C THR A 378 22.21 -0.69 -36.74
N LYS A 379 21.08 -0.37 -37.39
CA LYS A 379 21.01 -0.09 -38.84
C LYS A 379 21.71 1.21 -39.24
N SER A 380 21.73 2.20 -38.36
CA SER A 380 22.36 3.51 -38.63
C SER A 380 23.90 3.50 -38.63
N ASN A 381 24.56 2.36 -38.34
CA ASN A 381 26.02 2.22 -38.43
C ASN A 381 26.46 1.75 -39.84
N PRO A 382 27.26 2.54 -40.59
CA PRO A 382 27.68 2.24 -41.96
C PRO A 382 28.68 1.08 -42.08
N ASP A 383 29.19 0.53 -40.98
CA ASP A 383 30.09 -0.63 -41.00
C ASP A 383 29.37 -1.90 -41.50
N ALA A 384 28.03 -1.97 -41.39
CA ALA A 384 27.24 -3.08 -41.93
C ALA A 384 26.93 -2.96 -43.44
N GLU A 385 27.07 -1.77 -44.03
CA GLU A 385 26.82 -1.55 -45.47
C GLU A 385 28.09 -1.68 -46.32
N LYS A 386 29.28 -1.44 -45.77
CA LYS A 386 30.55 -1.66 -46.48
C LYS A 386 30.79 -3.13 -46.87
N ASP A 387 30.22 -4.07 -46.11
CA ASP A 387 30.30 -5.51 -46.40
C ASP A 387 29.38 -5.97 -47.55
N LYS A 388 28.47 -5.13 -48.04
CA LYS A 388 27.57 -5.49 -49.15
C LYS A 388 28.06 -5.08 -50.54
N TYR A 389 29.05 -4.19 -50.66
CA TYR A 389 29.54 -3.67 -51.95
C TYR A 389 31.02 -3.95 -52.26
N ALA A 390 31.76 -4.64 -51.39
CA ALA A 390 33.11 -5.07 -51.68
C ALA A 390 33.12 -6.43 -52.41
N SER A 391 33.28 -6.40 -53.72
CA SER A 391 33.65 -7.56 -54.53
C SER A 391 34.94 -8.21 -54.00
N LYS A 392 34.89 -9.52 -53.75
CA LYS A 392 36.03 -10.36 -53.30
C LYS A 392 37.32 -10.10 -54.11
N PRO A 393 38.48 -10.25 -53.46
CA PRO A 393 39.42 -11.28 -53.93
C PRO A 393 39.73 -12.30 -52.83
N ALA A 394 40.11 -13.50 -53.28
CA ALA A 394 40.44 -14.64 -52.44
C ALA A 394 41.79 -14.45 -51.73
N SER A 395 41.94 -15.16 -50.59
CA SER A 395 43.16 -15.38 -49.78
C SER A 395 43.57 -14.30 -48.77
N THR A 396 42.98 -14.35 -47.58
CA THR A 396 43.65 -14.20 -46.27
C THR A 396 42.66 -14.54 -45.16
N LEU A 397 43.12 -15.11 -44.03
CA LEU A 397 42.27 -15.47 -42.89
C LEU A 397 41.31 -14.32 -42.54
N GLN A 398 40.01 -14.59 -42.57
CA GLN A 398 39.01 -13.66 -42.05
C GLN A 398 39.29 -13.43 -40.56
N PRO A 399 39.49 -12.18 -40.11
CA PRO A 399 39.23 -11.87 -38.72
C PRO A 399 37.73 -12.09 -38.50
N ALA A 400 37.38 -12.81 -37.43
CA ALA A 400 36.00 -12.97 -36.97
C ALA A 400 35.26 -11.61 -36.96
N PRO A 401 33.93 -11.58 -37.19
CA PRO A 401 33.16 -10.33 -37.23
C PRO A 401 33.43 -9.51 -35.97
N THR A 402 34.15 -8.40 -36.11
CA THR A 402 34.57 -7.54 -35.01
C THR A 402 33.39 -6.71 -34.52
N PHE A 403 32.60 -7.35 -33.65
CA PHE A 403 31.67 -6.81 -32.66
C PHE A 403 31.40 -5.28 -32.68
N THR A 404 30.40 -4.89 -33.48
CA THR A 404 29.52 -3.72 -33.29
C THR A 404 28.75 -3.72 -31.93
N SER A 405 29.02 -4.71 -31.08
CA SER A 405 28.31 -5.09 -29.84
C SER A 405 28.67 -4.28 -28.59
N TRP A 406 29.62 -3.34 -28.62
CA TRP A 406 30.10 -2.69 -27.39
C TRP A 406 29.51 -1.31 -27.12
N LYS A 407 28.81 -0.69 -28.09
CA LYS A 407 28.18 0.62 -27.90
C LYS A 407 26.98 0.55 -26.93
N TRP A 408 26.18 -0.52 -26.99
CA TRP A 408 25.08 -0.71 -26.04
C TRP A 408 25.59 -0.94 -24.61
N LEU A 409 26.77 -1.54 -24.43
CA LEU A 409 27.39 -1.74 -23.12
C LEU A 409 27.65 -0.41 -22.41
N TYR A 410 27.91 0.67 -23.14
CA TYR A 410 28.05 2.00 -22.52
C TYR A 410 26.73 2.57 -22.05
N ALA A 411 25.68 2.48 -22.87
CA ALA A 411 24.33 2.84 -22.45
C ALA A 411 23.90 2.02 -21.22
N ALA A 412 24.18 0.71 -21.22
CA ALA A 412 23.92 -0.18 -20.09
C ALA A 412 24.74 0.16 -18.86
N LYS A 413 26.02 0.50 -19.02
CA LYS A 413 26.88 1.00 -17.94
C LYS A 413 26.27 2.26 -17.32
N GLN A 414 25.84 3.22 -18.13
CA GLN A 414 25.26 4.46 -17.63
C GLN A 414 23.95 4.20 -16.86
N VAL A 415 23.07 3.36 -17.39
CA VAL A 415 21.84 2.93 -16.70
C VAL A 415 22.17 2.22 -15.40
N LEU A 416 23.16 1.32 -15.39
CA LEU A 416 23.62 0.63 -14.18
C LEU A 416 24.15 1.60 -13.13
N VAL A 417 24.96 2.60 -13.52
CA VAL A 417 25.49 3.63 -12.61
C VAL A 417 24.35 4.42 -11.98
N VAL A 418 23.34 4.82 -12.75
CA VAL A 418 22.18 5.54 -12.21
C VAL A 418 21.34 4.66 -11.27
N HIS A 419 21.17 3.37 -11.56
CA HIS A 419 20.52 2.45 -10.62
C HIS A 419 21.34 2.20 -9.35
N LEU A 420 22.67 2.12 -9.43
CA LEU A 420 23.55 2.03 -8.26
C LEU A 420 23.48 3.30 -7.41
N TRP A 421 23.47 4.47 -8.05
CA TRP A 421 23.22 5.75 -7.38
C TRP A 421 21.88 5.75 -6.64
N SER A 422 20.82 5.33 -7.32
CA SER A 422 19.48 5.24 -6.76
C SER A 422 19.42 4.27 -5.55
N ALA A 423 20.18 3.17 -5.58
CA ALA A 423 20.31 2.27 -4.44
C ALA A 423 20.98 2.96 -3.24
N ILE A 424 22.02 3.76 -3.46
CA ILE A 424 22.66 4.56 -2.41
C ILE A 424 21.65 5.57 -1.85
N VAL A 425 20.93 6.31 -2.70
CA VAL A 425 19.92 7.31 -2.32
C VAL A 425 18.81 6.70 -1.45
N THR A 426 18.41 5.46 -1.73
CA THR A 426 17.42 4.71 -0.96
C THR A 426 17.87 4.46 0.48
N LEU A 427 19.17 4.31 0.72
CA LEU A 427 19.77 4.04 2.03
C LEU A 427 20.16 5.31 2.80
N LEU A 428 20.29 6.46 2.12
CA LEU A 428 20.70 7.73 2.74
C LEU A 428 19.82 8.20 3.91
N PRO A 429 18.48 8.05 3.89
CA PRO A 429 17.64 8.55 4.98
C PRO A 429 18.00 7.97 6.35
N TYR A 430 18.53 6.74 6.40
CA TYR A 430 19.05 6.16 7.63
C TYR A 430 20.11 7.04 8.30
N PHE A 431 21.09 7.52 7.54
CA PHE A 431 22.17 8.34 8.07
C PHE A 431 21.70 9.76 8.42
N VAL A 432 20.73 10.28 7.67
CA VAL A 432 20.15 11.60 7.92
C VAL A 432 19.29 11.59 9.20
N ASP A 433 18.58 10.49 9.46
CA ASP A 433 17.70 10.37 10.62
C ASP A 433 18.46 10.26 11.95
N GLN A 434 19.72 9.83 11.92
CA GLN A 434 20.60 9.80 13.10
C GLN A 434 21.00 11.20 13.60
N ILE A 435 20.73 12.27 12.84
CA ILE A 435 21.06 13.64 13.25
C ILE A 435 20.01 14.13 14.25
N PRO A 436 20.35 14.27 15.56
CA PRO A 436 19.40 14.67 16.58
C PRO A 436 18.86 16.10 16.34
N ASP A 437 17.63 16.35 16.78
CA ASP A 437 16.97 17.67 16.80
C ASP A 437 16.84 18.38 15.44
N SER A 438 16.92 17.64 14.33
CA SER A 438 16.78 18.20 12.98
C SER A 438 15.31 18.25 12.53
N SER A 439 14.87 19.41 12.03
CA SER A 439 13.52 19.56 11.46
C SER A 439 13.36 18.72 10.19
N PRO A 440 12.14 18.23 9.85
CA PRO A 440 11.90 17.46 8.62
C PRO A 440 12.34 18.18 7.34
N THR A 441 12.22 19.51 7.31
CA THR A 441 12.71 20.35 6.20
C THR A 441 14.23 20.32 6.07
N THR A 442 14.95 20.32 7.19
CA THR A 442 16.42 20.23 7.21
C THR A 442 16.86 18.84 6.75
N LYS A 443 16.22 17.78 7.27
CA LYS A 443 16.50 16.39 6.86
C LYS A 443 16.30 16.20 5.35
N LEU A 444 15.18 16.68 4.81
CA LEU A 444 14.91 16.65 3.37
C LEU A 444 15.99 17.38 2.55
N SER A 445 16.39 18.57 3.00
CA SER A 445 17.40 19.37 2.31
C SER A 445 18.76 18.68 2.30
N ILE A 446 19.16 18.09 3.43
CA ILE A 446 20.40 17.29 3.54
C ILE A 446 20.33 16.09 2.58
N TRP A 447 19.22 15.36 2.57
CA TRP A 447 19.04 14.21 1.68
C TRP A 447 19.12 14.59 0.20
N ILE A 448 18.51 15.71 -0.20
CA ILE A 448 18.59 16.21 -1.59
C ILE A 448 20.04 16.56 -1.95
N VAL A 449 20.72 17.34 -1.12
CA VAL A 449 22.10 17.78 -1.36
C VAL A 449 23.03 16.56 -1.46
N LEU A 450 22.91 15.62 -0.53
CA LEU A 450 23.72 14.40 -0.52
C LEU A 450 23.44 13.53 -1.74
N SER A 451 22.19 13.42 -2.17
CA SER A 451 21.79 12.69 -3.39
C SER A 451 22.39 13.30 -4.67
N ILE A 452 22.47 14.64 -4.74
CA ILE A 452 23.10 15.34 -5.89
C ILE A 452 24.62 15.12 -5.87
N ILE A 453 25.26 15.25 -4.70
CA ILE A 453 26.71 15.05 -4.55
C ILE A 453 27.10 13.62 -4.95
N THR A 454 26.35 12.61 -4.50
CA THR A 454 26.62 11.21 -4.84
C THR A 454 26.42 10.93 -6.33
N LEU A 455 25.44 11.56 -6.97
CA LEU A 455 25.25 11.45 -8.43
C LEU A 455 26.47 11.99 -9.19
N LEU A 456 26.89 13.21 -8.86
CA LEU A 456 28.04 13.86 -9.49
C LEU A 456 29.34 13.08 -9.28
N PHE A 457 29.54 12.52 -8.08
CA PHE A 457 30.70 11.69 -7.77
C PHE A 457 30.73 10.41 -8.61
N LEU A 458 29.59 9.71 -8.74
CA LEU A 458 29.49 8.49 -9.53
C LEU A 458 29.65 8.74 -11.04
N ASP A 459 29.07 9.83 -11.54
CA ASP A 459 29.24 10.25 -12.94
C ASP A 459 30.70 10.62 -13.26
N SER A 460 31.40 11.28 -12.33
CA SER A 460 32.83 11.60 -12.49
C SER A 460 33.70 10.35 -12.56
N PHE A 461 33.42 9.34 -11.74
CA PHE A 461 34.16 8.08 -11.73
C PHE A 461 33.83 7.18 -12.93
N SER A 462 32.64 7.31 -13.52
CA SER A 462 32.23 6.54 -14.71
C SER A 462 33.06 6.87 -15.95
N GLY A 463 33.77 8.01 -15.97
CA GLY A 463 34.76 8.37 -16.98
C GLY A 463 34.13 8.70 -18.34
N SER A 464 34.28 9.95 -18.80
CA SER A 464 33.87 10.40 -20.14
C SER A 464 34.85 9.91 -21.21
N SER A 465 34.89 8.61 -21.48
CA SER A 465 35.76 8.05 -22.51
C SER A 465 34.93 7.45 -23.63
N PHE A 466 34.41 8.30 -24.53
CA PHE A 466 33.90 7.88 -25.84
C PHE A 466 34.68 8.54 -26.97
N PRO A 467 35.13 7.78 -27.99
CA PRO A 467 35.86 8.33 -29.14
C PRO A 467 35.00 9.35 -29.89
N SER A 468 35.55 10.55 -30.03
CA SER A 468 34.92 11.73 -30.61
C SER A 468 34.76 11.64 -32.13
N THR A 469 33.68 11.01 -32.62
CA THR A 469 33.22 11.20 -34.01
C THR A 469 31.82 11.80 -34.04
N ILE A 470 31.60 12.81 -34.89
CA ILE A 470 30.38 13.64 -34.92
C ILE A 470 29.11 12.81 -35.17
N ARG A 471 29.21 11.67 -35.87
CA ARG A 471 28.08 10.83 -36.28
C ARG A 471 27.73 9.70 -35.30
N SER A 472 28.66 9.26 -34.42
CA SER A 472 28.34 8.30 -33.34
C SER A 472 27.37 8.90 -32.31
N ARG A 473 27.36 10.23 -32.22
CA ARG A 473 26.67 11.04 -31.22
C ARG A 473 25.15 11.14 -31.39
N ASP A 474 24.63 10.92 -32.60
CA ASP A 474 23.18 10.92 -32.85
C ASP A 474 22.55 9.56 -32.48
N THR A 475 23.33 8.48 -32.46
CA THR A 475 22.89 7.13 -32.10
C THR A 475 22.99 6.86 -30.58
N GLU A 476 23.80 7.63 -29.86
CA GLU A 476 24.08 7.46 -28.42
C GLU A 476 22.82 7.61 -27.54
N TRP A 477 22.06 8.70 -27.69
CA TRP A 477 20.83 8.91 -26.92
C TRP A 477 19.74 7.89 -27.25
N ILE A 478 19.72 7.37 -28.48
CA ILE A 478 18.78 6.34 -28.93
C ILE A 478 19.05 5.03 -28.17
N LEU A 479 20.32 4.63 -28.05
CA LEU A 479 20.73 3.46 -27.28
C LEU A 479 20.47 3.66 -25.77
N LEU A 480 20.79 4.84 -25.23
CA LEU A 480 20.50 5.16 -23.81
C LEU A 480 19.00 5.08 -23.51
N LYS A 481 18.17 5.68 -24.37
CA LYS A 481 16.71 5.60 -24.28
C LYS A 481 16.22 4.16 -24.37
N SER A 482 16.73 3.37 -25.32
CA SER A 482 16.38 1.96 -25.48
C SER A 482 16.61 1.17 -24.18
N VAL A 483 17.81 1.27 -23.59
CA VAL A 483 18.13 0.54 -22.35
C VAL A 483 17.32 1.06 -21.16
N THR A 484 17.09 2.37 -21.08
CA THR A 484 16.23 2.99 -20.04
C THR A 484 14.80 2.47 -20.12
N VAL A 485 14.21 2.44 -21.32
CA VAL A 485 12.84 1.94 -21.54
C VAL A 485 12.75 0.44 -21.21
N ALA A 486 13.78 -0.35 -21.52
CA ALA A 486 13.82 -1.76 -21.13
C ALA A 486 13.94 -1.96 -19.61
N ALA A 487 14.81 -1.19 -18.94
CA ALA A 487 14.97 -1.26 -17.48
C ALA A 487 13.69 -0.85 -16.74
N THR A 488 13.00 0.18 -17.24
CA THR A 488 11.72 0.64 -16.65
C THR A 488 10.59 -0.35 -16.85
N PHE A 489 10.52 -1.00 -18.02
CA PHE A 489 9.61 -2.13 -18.24
C PHE A 489 9.84 -3.25 -17.22
N ILE A 490 11.09 -3.67 -17.03
CA ILE A 490 11.45 -4.71 -16.05
C ILE A 490 11.07 -4.26 -14.62
N GLY A 491 11.39 -3.02 -14.26
CA GLY A 491 11.06 -2.44 -12.95
C GLY A 491 9.55 -2.40 -12.67
N LEU A 492 8.74 -1.99 -13.65
CA LEU A 492 7.28 -1.98 -13.53
C LEU A 492 6.72 -3.41 -13.43
N CYS A 493 7.22 -4.36 -14.22
CA CYS A 493 6.81 -5.76 -14.15
C CYS A 493 7.15 -6.40 -12.80
N LEU A 494 8.37 -6.18 -12.29
CA LEU A 494 8.76 -6.65 -10.95
C LEU A 494 7.88 -6.02 -9.86
N MET A 495 7.63 -4.72 -9.96
CA MET A 495 6.78 -4.03 -9.00
C MET A 495 5.35 -4.55 -9.04
N SER A 496 4.82 -4.94 -10.21
CA SER A 496 3.46 -5.47 -10.34
C SER A 496 3.24 -6.78 -9.55
N VAL A 497 4.32 -7.55 -9.34
CA VAL A 497 4.30 -8.77 -8.52
C VAL A 497 4.35 -8.43 -7.02
N ILE A 498 5.07 -7.38 -6.63
CA ILE A 498 5.24 -6.98 -5.22
C ILE A 498 4.03 -6.17 -4.72
N ASN A 499 3.68 -5.09 -5.43
CA ASN A 499 2.51 -4.27 -5.16
C ASN A 499 1.95 -3.75 -6.50
N PHE A 500 0.90 -4.41 -6.97
CA PHE A 500 0.25 -4.09 -8.24
C PHE A 500 -0.23 -2.63 -8.30
N ALA A 501 -0.83 -2.12 -7.22
CA ALA A 501 -1.40 -0.77 -7.23
C ALA A 501 -0.31 0.31 -7.42
N THR A 502 0.85 0.13 -6.79
CA THR A 502 2.02 0.99 -7.01
C THR A 502 2.52 0.91 -8.45
N ALA A 503 2.57 -0.30 -9.02
CA ALA A 503 3.01 -0.50 -10.40
C ALA A 503 2.06 0.14 -11.41
N GLU A 504 0.75 0.05 -11.18
CA GLU A 504 -0.28 0.66 -12.03
C GLU A 504 -0.21 2.19 -12.00
N ILE A 505 -0.20 2.80 -10.80
CA ILE A 505 -0.02 4.26 -10.65
C ILE A 505 1.32 4.69 -11.26
N GLY A 506 2.36 3.89 -11.04
CA GLY A 506 3.68 4.08 -11.61
C GLY A 506 3.70 4.04 -13.13
N ALA A 507 3.02 3.08 -13.74
CA ALA A 507 2.94 2.93 -15.18
C ALA A 507 2.18 4.09 -15.83
N LEU A 508 1.10 4.57 -15.19
CA LEU A 508 0.35 5.76 -15.66
C LEU A 508 1.23 7.02 -15.73
N LEU A 509 2.29 7.10 -14.92
CA LEU A 509 3.24 8.21 -14.91
C LEU A 509 4.47 7.96 -15.78
N LEU A 510 5.14 6.81 -15.61
CA LEU A 510 6.41 6.48 -16.26
C LEU A 510 6.24 6.14 -17.74
N VAL A 511 5.16 5.46 -18.15
CA VAL A 511 4.99 5.06 -19.56
C VAL A 511 4.91 6.29 -20.48
N PRO A 512 4.03 7.28 -20.25
CA PRO A 512 4.01 8.49 -21.08
C PRO A 512 5.37 9.20 -21.09
N MET A 513 5.99 9.37 -19.92
CA MET A 513 7.29 10.03 -19.78
C MET A 513 8.39 9.36 -20.63
N CYS A 514 8.56 8.03 -20.49
CA CYS A 514 9.53 7.25 -21.23
C CYS A 514 9.31 7.31 -22.75
N LEU A 515 8.05 7.26 -23.19
CA LEU A 515 7.72 7.30 -24.61
C LEU A 515 7.99 8.69 -25.22
N THR A 516 7.65 9.76 -24.51
CA THR A 516 7.82 11.14 -25.00
C THR A 516 9.25 11.67 -24.91
N ALA A 517 10.11 11.08 -24.06
CA ALA A 517 11.48 11.54 -23.84
C ALA A 517 12.31 11.55 -25.13
N VAL A 518 12.54 12.74 -25.70
CA VAL A 518 13.38 12.98 -26.89
C VAL A 518 14.24 14.23 -26.63
N PRO A 519 15.47 14.33 -27.16
CA PRO A 519 16.32 15.50 -26.93
C PRO A 519 15.68 16.80 -27.46
N LEU A 520 15.57 17.82 -26.61
CA LEU A 520 14.92 19.11 -26.92
C LEU A 520 15.58 19.85 -28.10
N ARG A 521 16.88 19.65 -28.30
CA ARG A 521 17.61 20.27 -29.42
C ARG A 521 17.09 19.82 -30.79
N LEU A 522 16.63 18.58 -30.92
CA LEU A 522 16.02 18.12 -32.18
C LEU A 522 14.69 18.84 -32.45
N ASP A 523 13.92 19.11 -31.40
CA ASP A 523 12.66 19.84 -31.52
C ASP A 523 12.89 21.32 -31.85
N ASN A 524 13.88 21.98 -31.22
CA ASN A 524 14.21 23.38 -31.51
C ASN A 524 14.79 23.62 -32.91
N LYS A 525 15.34 22.58 -33.56
CA LYS A 525 15.84 22.68 -34.94
C LYS A 525 14.73 22.63 -35.98
N VAL A 526 13.57 22.06 -35.63
CA VAL A 526 12.44 21.85 -36.54
C VAL A 526 11.30 22.75 -36.09
N ASN A 527 11.17 23.93 -36.71
CA ASN A 527 10.11 24.92 -36.42
C ASN A 527 8.71 24.45 -36.89
N THR A 528 8.31 23.24 -36.53
CA THR A 528 7.00 22.67 -36.84
C THR A 528 6.15 22.65 -35.58
N LEU A 529 4.85 22.98 -35.69
CA LEU A 529 3.89 22.93 -34.57
C LEU A 529 3.94 21.60 -33.81
N ARG A 530 4.11 20.48 -34.53
CA ARG A 530 4.25 19.13 -33.95
C ARG A 530 5.47 18.98 -33.05
N ALA A 531 6.60 19.58 -33.42
CA ALA A 531 7.83 19.53 -32.63
C ALA A 531 7.71 20.40 -31.37
N LEU A 532 7.06 21.57 -31.47
CA LEU A 532 6.75 22.43 -30.33
C LEU A 532 5.81 21.75 -29.32
N ILE A 533 4.73 21.13 -29.79
CA ILE A 533 3.79 20.40 -28.93
C ILE A 533 4.51 19.23 -28.24
N ARG A 534 5.32 18.46 -28.99
CA ARG A 534 6.11 17.36 -28.42
C ARG A 534 7.08 17.86 -27.35
N GLY A 535 7.84 18.92 -27.63
CA GLY A 535 8.77 19.52 -26.68
C GLY A 535 8.07 20.00 -25.40
N ALA A 536 6.92 20.66 -25.53
CA ALA A 536 6.10 21.09 -24.40
C ALA A 536 5.58 19.90 -23.58
N CYS A 537 5.03 18.87 -24.22
CA CYS A 537 4.58 17.65 -23.56
C CYS A 537 5.72 16.96 -22.80
N ASN A 538 6.91 16.90 -23.41
CA ASN A 538 8.08 16.27 -22.82
C ASN A 538 8.54 16.98 -21.54
N VAL A 539 8.56 18.32 -21.54
CA VAL A 539 8.84 19.12 -20.33
C VAL A 539 7.77 18.91 -19.25
N ILE A 540 6.49 18.90 -19.65
CA ILE A 540 5.37 18.67 -18.71
C ILE A 540 5.47 17.29 -18.07
N PHE A 541 5.67 16.23 -18.86
CA PHE A 541 5.78 14.87 -18.32
C PHE A 541 7.00 14.67 -17.44
N ILE A 542 8.13 15.32 -17.71
CA ILE A 542 9.30 15.29 -16.82
C ILE A 542 9.02 16.05 -15.52
N PHE A 543 8.38 17.21 -15.59
CA PHE A 543 8.04 17.97 -14.37
C PHE A 543 7.04 17.21 -13.49
N VAL A 544 5.98 16.68 -14.10
CA VAL A 544 4.95 15.88 -13.41
C VAL A 544 5.51 14.53 -12.96
N GLY A 545 6.42 13.92 -13.72
CA GLY A 545 7.07 12.65 -13.41
C GLY A 545 8.16 12.73 -12.33
N PHE A 546 8.43 13.91 -11.75
CA PHE A 546 9.32 14.00 -10.60
C PHE A 546 8.59 13.50 -9.34
N PRO A 547 9.10 12.50 -8.59
CA PRO A 547 8.38 11.91 -7.45
C PRO A 547 7.90 12.92 -6.40
N VAL A 548 8.69 13.97 -6.13
CA VAL A 548 8.31 15.03 -5.18
C VAL A 548 7.17 15.89 -5.73
N THR A 549 7.17 16.19 -7.03
CA THR A 549 6.07 16.90 -7.69
C THR A 549 4.80 16.06 -7.64
N VAL A 550 4.87 14.75 -7.94
CA VAL A 550 3.73 13.82 -7.85
C VAL A 550 3.13 13.86 -6.45
N PHE A 551 3.97 13.78 -5.41
CA PHE A 551 3.53 13.85 -4.02
C PHE A 551 2.78 15.14 -3.72
N PHE A 552 3.35 16.30 -4.08
CA PHE A 552 2.67 17.59 -3.80
C PHE A 552 1.38 17.74 -4.61
N VAL A 553 1.35 17.35 -5.89
CA VAL A 553 0.11 17.40 -6.69
C VAL A 553 -0.98 16.51 -6.05
N LEU A 554 -0.61 15.30 -5.64
CA LEU A 554 -1.54 14.36 -5.02
C LEU A 554 -2.01 14.84 -3.65
N LYS A 555 -1.10 15.32 -2.80
CA LYS A 555 -1.44 15.90 -1.50
C LYS A 555 -2.38 17.09 -1.66
N GLY A 556 -2.14 17.97 -2.63
CA GLY A 556 -2.99 19.13 -2.90
C GLY A 556 -4.37 18.75 -3.42
N ALA A 557 -4.45 17.69 -4.22
CA ALA A 557 -5.71 17.16 -4.71
C ALA A 557 -6.55 16.46 -3.62
N LEU A 558 -5.91 15.94 -2.56
CA LEU A 558 -6.59 15.22 -1.47
C LEU A 558 -6.91 16.13 -0.27
N GLU A 559 -5.96 16.95 0.16
CA GLU A 559 -6.02 17.73 1.41
C GLU A 559 -6.14 19.25 1.18
N GLY A 560 -5.99 19.72 -0.06
CA GLY A 560 -5.90 21.13 -0.42
C GLY A 560 -4.47 21.67 -0.42
N PHE A 561 -4.23 22.76 -1.17
CA PHE A 561 -2.89 23.35 -1.32
C PHE A 561 -2.48 24.27 -0.15
N ASP A 562 -3.42 24.71 0.68
CA ASP A 562 -3.18 25.73 1.71
C ASP A 562 -2.32 25.23 2.90
N ASN A 563 -2.25 23.92 3.11
CA ASN A 563 -1.54 23.30 4.25
C ASN A 563 -0.21 22.63 3.85
N MET A 564 0.34 22.92 2.67
CA MET A 564 1.57 22.30 2.19
C MET A 564 2.82 22.89 2.83
N ARG A 565 3.64 22.03 3.45
CA ARG A 565 4.99 22.36 3.91
C ARG A 565 6.01 21.54 3.15
N PHE A 566 7.18 22.12 2.89
CA PHE A 566 8.24 21.42 2.16
C PHE A 566 8.68 20.13 2.86
N GLY A 567 8.72 20.12 4.20
CA GLY A 567 9.08 18.94 5.00
C GLY A 567 8.04 17.81 5.00
N ASP A 568 6.85 18.01 4.42
CA ASP A 568 5.81 16.99 4.39
C ASP A 568 6.20 15.77 3.57
N PHE A 569 7.02 15.96 2.53
CA PHE A 569 7.56 14.83 1.75
C PHE A 569 8.45 13.93 2.61
N TRP A 570 9.24 14.51 3.52
CA TRP A 570 10.08 13.72 4.45
C TRP A 570 9.22 12.88 5.39
N ASN A 571 8.23 13.49 6.03
CA ASN A 571 7.31 12.78 6.93
C ASN A 571 6.56 11.66 6.20
N TRP A 572 6.17 11.90 4.95
CA TRP A 572 5.52 10.89 4.13
C TRP A 572 6.48 9.75 3.75
N ALA A 573 7.70 10.05 3.32
CA ALA A 573 8.71 9.03 3.02
C ALA A 573 9.11 8.22 4.26
N GLU A 574 9.23 8.87 5.42
CA GLU A 574 9.46 8.24 6.73
C GLU A 574 8.29 7.32 7.12
N SER A 575 7.05 7.75 6.89
CA SER A 575 5.89 6.89 7.08
C SER A 575 5.94 5.67 6.16
N LEU A 576 6.20 5.84 4.86
CA LEU A 576 6.31 4.69 3.94
C LEU A 576 7.41 3.72 4.35
N TRP A 577 8.54 4.23 4.83
CA TRP A 577 9.63 3.40 5.34
C TRP A 577 9.23 2.64 6.59
N ALA A 578 8.65 3.33 7.58
CA ALA A 578 8.23 2.75 8.85
C ALA A 578 7.22 1.59 8.66
N TRP A 579 6.35 1.72 7.66
CA TRP A 579 5.34 0.72 7.33
C TRP A 579 5.83 -0.37 6.37
N ASN A 580 7.13 -0.42 6.05
CA ASN A 580 7.68 -1.36 5.05
C ASN A 580 6.94 -1.30 3.71
N SER A 581 6.53 -0.10 3.30
CA SER A 581 5.79 0.09 2.06
C SER A 581 6.70 -0.11 0.85
N ALA A 582 6.31 -1.03 -0.03
CA ALA A 582 6.97 -1.27 -1.29
C ALA A 582 6.99 -0.02 -2.20
N THR A 583 6.08 0.94 -1.98
CA THR A 583 6.08 2.23 -2.70
C THR A 583 7.33 3.06 -2.43
N TYR A 584 7.89 2.98 -1.22
CA TYR A 584 9.17 3.64 -0.94
C TYR A 584 10.28 3.08 -1.85
N ILE A 585 10.40 1.75 -1.92
CA ILE A 585 11.39 1.07 -2.78
C ILE A 585 11.13 1.42 -4.24
N TYR A 586 9.88 1.34 -4.71
CA TYR A 586 9.52 1.70 -6.09
C TYR A 586 9.95 3.13 -6.45
N MET A 587 9.63 4.10 -5.59
CA MET A 587 9.97 5.50 -5.83
C MET A 587 11.48 5.69 -5.98
N CYS A 588 12.26 5.11 -5.09
CA CYS A 588 13.70 5.31 -5.10
C CYS A 588 14.42 4.46 -6.14
N MET A 589 14.03 3.19 -6.35
CA MET A 589 14.74 2.19 -7.17
C MET A 589 14.26 2.10 -8.63
N VAL A 590 13.04 2.53 -8.92
CA VAL A 590 12.44 2.44 -10.27
C VAL A 590 12.09 3.84 -10.80
N HIS A 591 11.30 4.61 -10.06
CA HIS A 591 10.78 5.90 -10.53
C HIS A 591 11.89 6.96 -10.65
N LEU A 592 12.65 7.18 -9.58
CA LEU A 592 13.72 8.18 -9.54
C LEU A 592 14.83 7.94 -10.59
N PRO A 593 15.42 6.74 -10.73
CA PRO A 593 16.44 6.51 -11.76
C PRO A 593 15.87 6.63 -13.18
N CYS A 594 14.63 6.19 -13.41
CA CYS A 594 13.93 6.41 -14.68
C CYS A 594 13.83 7.90 -15.01
N TRP A 595 13.44 8.72 -14.04
CA TRP A 595 13.31 10.16 -14.20
C TRP A 595 14.66 10.83 -14.51
N VAL A 596 15.72 10.46 -13.78
CA VAL A 596 17.08 10.97 -14.03
C VAL A 596 17.56 10.58 -15.44
N LEU A 597 17.37 9.34 -15.86
CA LEU A 597 17.73 8.87 -17.19
C LEU A 597 16.92 9.59 -18.29
N CYS A 598 15.62 9.83 -18.07
CA CYS A 598 14.80 10.61 -18.99
C CYS A 598 15.31 12.06 -19.09
N ILE A 599 15.72 12.68 -17.99
CA ILE A 599 16.37 14.00 -18.01
C ILE A 599 17.69 13.97 -18.77
N GLN A 600 18.54 12.96 -18.54
CA GLN A 600 19.78 12.80 -19.30
C GLN A 600 19.52 12.66 -20.81
N THR A 601 18.46 11.95 -21.21
CA THR A 601 18.05 11.87 -22.63
C THR A 601 17.49 13.19 -23.16
N LEU A 602 16.73 13.94 -22.35
CA LEU A 602 16.14 15.23 -22.71
C LEU A 602 17.22 16.30 -22.93
N LEU A 603 18.14 16.38 -21.96
CA LEU A 603 19.26 17.32 -21.92
C LEU A 603 20.46 16.84 -22.74
N HIS A 604 20.31 15.74 -23.49
CA HIS A 604 21.38 15.23 -24.33
C HIS A 604 21.82 16.29 -25.34
N ARG A 605 22.91 16.98 -24.98
CA ARG A 605 23.48 18.17 -25.64
C ARG A 605 22.55 19.39 -25.69
N PHE A 606 22.06 19.80 -24.50
CA PHE A 606 22.07 21.23 -24.14
C PHE A 606 23.48 21.68 -23.75
#